data_AF-A0A4Y7KYT9-F1
#
_entry.id   AF-A0A4Y7KYT9-F1
#
_cell.length_a   1.000
_cell.length_b   1.000
_cell.length_c   1.000
_cell.angle_alpha   90.00
_cell.angle_beta   90.00
_cell.angle_gamma   90.00
#
_symmetry.space_group_name_H-M   'P 1'
#
loop_
_entity.id
_entity.type
_entity.pdbx_description
1 polymer ?
#
loop_
_entity_poly.entity_id
_entity_poly.type
_entity_poly.pdbx_seq_one_letter_code
_entity_poly.pdbx_strand_id
1 'polypeptide(L)'
;MVSCETEIAVTKKADPKVQANKTSKAVKAGASTIKKKAKKIRTSVTFHRPKTLQKARNPKYLRISAPPRNKLDHYQILKYTLTTESGMKKI
;
A
#
# COMPACT_ATOMS: atom_id res chain seq x y z
N MET A 1 62.97 -15.37 17.92
CA MET A 1 63.16 -16.03 19.23
C MET A 1 61.79 -16.16 19.87
N VAL A 2 61.16 -17.29 20.15
CA VAL A 2 61.38 -18.75 20.04
C VAL A 2 59.95 -19.31 20.26
N SER A 3 59.29 -19.87 19.24
CA SER A 3 58.97 -21.32 19.04
C SER A 3 58.08 -22.01 20.10
N CYS A 4 57.26 -22.96 19.59
CA CYS A 4 56.44 -24.00 20.24
C CYS A 4 54.97 -23.62 20.54
N GLU A 5 53.93 -24.35 20.09
CA GLU A 5 53.87 -25.70 19.53
C GLU A 5 52.59 -25.91 18.70
N THR A 6 52.71 -26.83 17.74
CA THR A 6 51.72 -27.34 16.80
C THR A 6 50.83 -28.41 17.43
N GLU A 7 49.52 -28.39 17.17
CA GLU A 7 48.73 -29.62 17.09
C GLU A 7 47.92 -29.69 15.79
N ILE A 8 48.15 -30.78 15.08
CA ILE A 8 47.71 -31.05 13.72
C ILE A 8 46.27 -31.57 13.76
N ALA A 9 45.33 -30.81 13.19
CA ALA A 9 43.97 -31.27 12.95
C ALA A 9 43.95 -32.35 11.85
N VAL A 10 44.03 -33.62 12.27
CA VAL A 10 43.86 -34.78 11.38
C VAL A 10 42.40 -34.84 10.92
N THR A 11 42.15 -34.44 9.66
CA THR A 11 40.87 -34.63 8.97
C THR A 11 40.67 -36.10 8.63
N LYS A 12 40.21 -36.89 9.61
CA LYS A 12 39.64 -38.21 9.31
C LYS A 12 38.35 -38.00 8.53
N LYS A 13 38.34 -38.36 7.24
CA LYS A 13 37.11 -38.44 6.44
C LYS A 13 36.14 -39.38 7.17
N ALA A 14 35.06 -38.84 7.72
CA ALA A 14 34.02 -39.64 8.36
C ALA A 14 33.46 -40.66 7.36
N ASP A 15 33.12 -41.86 7.83
CA ASP A 15 32.58 -42.92 6.99
C ASP A 15 31.45 -42.39 6.09
N PRO A 16 31.50 -42.65 4.77
CA PRO A 16 30.57 -42.04 3.81
C PRO A 16 29.11 -42.35 4.15
N LYS A 17 28.86 -43.49 4.79
CA LYS A 17 27.53 -43.92 5.23
C LYS A 17 27.00 -43.11 6.41
N VAL A 18 27.87 -42.71 7.35
CA VAL A 18 27.49 -41.87 8.50
C VAL A 18 27.23 -40.44 8.03
N GLN A 19 28.04 -39.94 7.10
CA GLN A 19 27.81 -38.63 6.50
C GLN A 19 26.51 -38.60 5.67
N ALA A 20 26.24 -39.64 4.87
CA ALA A 20 24.99 -39.77 4.12
C ALA A 20 23.75 -39.85 5.02
N ASN A 21 23.85 -40.54 6.15
CA ASN A 21 22.77 -40.62 7.12
C ASN A 21 22.55 -39.29 7.86
N LYS A 22 23.61 -38.52 8.12
CA LYS A 22 23.51 -37.17 8.70
C LYS A 22 22.91 -36.17 7.70
N THR A 23 23.33 -36.19 6.45
CA THR A 23 22.80 -35.30 5.40
C THR A 23 21.34 -35.62 5.08
N SER A 24 20.96 -36.90 4.97
CA SER A 24 19.56 -37.27 4.73
C SER A 24 18.61 -36.87 5.86
N LYS A 25 19.06 -36.98 7.13
CA LYS A 25 18.30 -36.49 8.29
C LYS A 25 18.18 -34.96 8.29
N ALA A 26 19.25 -34.25 7.95
CA ALA A 26 19.26 -32.78 7.84
C ALA A 26 18.35 -32.27 6.71
N VAL A 27 18.32 -32.94 5.56
CA VAL A 27 17.44 -32.59 4.43
C VAL A 27 15.98 -32.86 4.76
N LYS A 28 15.65 -34.00 5.41
CA LYS A 28 14.27 -34.29 5.84
C LYS A 28 13.78 -33.33 6.91
N ALA A 29 14.63 -32.99 7.88
CA ALA A 29 14.32 -31.98 8.91
C ALA A 29 14.15 -30.58 8.28
N GLY A 30 15.05 -30.19 7.37
CA GLY A 30 15.01 -28.92 6.64
C GLY A 30 13.83 -28.78 5.68
N ALA A 31 13.31 -29.89 5.14
CA ALA A 31 12.13 -29.88 4.27
C ALA A 31 10.82 -29.56 5.04
N SER A 32 10.75 -29.90 6.32
CA SER A 32 9.59 -29.59 7.18
C SER A 32 9.54 -28.12 7.62
N THR A 33 10.70 -27.44 7.65
CA THR A 33 10.86 -26.07 8.14
C THR A 33 10.86 -25.01 7.04
N ILE A 34 10.78 -25.40 5.76
CA ILE A 34 10.36 -24.49 4.68
C ILE A 34 8.89 -24.16 4.94
N LYS A 35 8.67 -23.18 5.83
CA LYS A 35 7.37 -22.59 6.11
C LYS A 35 6.71 -22.37 4.76
N LYS A 36 5.66 -23.16 4.46
CA LYS A 36 4.83 -22.93 3.30
C LYS A 36 4.24 -21.54 3.49
N LYS A 37 4.90 -20.50 2.98
CA LYS A 37 4.29 -19.18 2.89
C LYS A 37 3.04 -19.42 2.07
N ALA A 38 1.87 -19.24 2.69
CA ALA A 38 0.60 -19.41 2.00
C ALA A 38 0.68 -18.59 0.71
N LYS A 39 0.63 -19.28 -0.43
CA LYS A 39 0.80 -18.65 -1.73
C LYS A 39 -0.40 -17.74 -1.95
N LYS A 40 -0.17 -16.46 -2.25
CA LYS A 40 -1.25 -15.56 -2.69
C LYS A 40 -1.60 -15.92 -4.12
N ILE A 41 -2.61 -16.77 -4.29
CA ILE A 41 -3.10 -17.21 -5.60
C ILE A 41 -3.73 -16.02 -6.32
N ARG A 42 -3.30 -15.76 -7.56
CA ARG A 42 -3.95 -14.81 -8.47
C ARG A 42 -4.75 -15.62 -9.47
N THR A 43 -6.06 -15.40 -9.52
CA THR A 43 -6.98 -16.14 -10.40
C THR A 43 -7.10 -15.51 -11.79
N SER A 44 -6.75 -14.22 -11.95
CA SER A 44 -6.72 -13.53 -13.23
C SER A 44 -5.33 -13.57 -13.87
N VAL A 45 -5.29 -13.68 -15.21
CA VAL A 45 -4.05 -13.55 -15.99
C VAL A 45 -3.59 -12.09 -16.05
N THR A 46 -4.55 -11.17 -16.05
CA THR A 46 -4.29 -9.72 -16.08
C THR A 46 -3.96 -9.19 -14.68
N PHE A 47 -2.95 -8.32 -14.64
CA PHE A 47 -2.62 -7.58 -13.42
C PHE A 47 -3.57 -6.39 -13.25
N HIS A 48 -4.18 -6.29 -12.07
CA HIS A 48 -5.00 -5.14 -11.68
C HIS A 48 -4.30 -4.35 -10.59
N ARG A 49 -4.33 -3.02 -10.71
CA ARG A 49 -3.84 -2.12 -9.65
C ARG A 49 -4.62 -2.41 -8.36
N PRO A 50 -3.96 -2.74 -7.24
CA PRO A 50 -4.65 -2.93 -5.97
C PRO A 50 -5.35 -1.62 -5.56
N LYS A 51 -6.51 -1.73 -4.93
CA LYS A 51 -7.19 -0.57 -4.36
C LYS A 51 -6.33 -0.01 -3.24
N THR A 52 -5.93 1.24 -3.40
CA THR A 52 -5.15 1.98 -2.41
C THR A 52 -6.06 2.96 -1.67
N LEU A 53 -5.69 3.31 -0.45
CA LEU A 53 -6.36 4.37 0.30
C LEU A 53 -6.16 5.71 -0.43
N GLN A 54 -7.26 6.35 -0.82
CA GLN A 54 -7.24 7.71 -1.34
C GLN A 54 -7.53 8.68 -0.20
N LYS A 55 -6.52 9.47 0.18
CA LYS A 55 -6.69 10.50 1.21
C LYS A 55 -7.40 11.71 0.62
N ALA A 56 -8.25 12.35 1.41
CA ALA A 56 -8.83 13.65 1.06
C ALA A 56 -7.72 14.71 0.92
N ARG A 57 -7.99 15.75 0.12
CA ARG A 57 -7.05 16.86 -0.08
C ARG A 57 -7.01 17.74 1.18
N ASN A 58 -5.84 17.85 1.81
CA ASN A 58 -5.59 18.75 2.94
C ASN A 58 -4.54 19.80 2.54
N PRO A 59 -4.94 20.96 1.98
CA PRO A 59 -3.99 22.00 1.61
C PRO A 59 -3.38 22.64 2.87
N LYS A 60 -2.08 22.93 2.85
CA LYS A 60 -1.37 23.57 3.98
C LYS A 60 -1.69 25.06 4.11
N TYR A 61 -2.16 25.68 3.03
CA TYR A 61 -2.49 27.09 2.96
C TYR A 61 -3.76 27.29 2.15
N LEU A 62 -4.47 28.38 2.39
CA LEU A 62 -5.64 28.76 1.62
C LEU A 62 -5.21 29.13 0.20
N ARG A 63 -5.92 28.62 -0.82
CA ARG A 63 -5.65 28.97 -2.24
C ARG A 63 -6.12 30.37 -2.61
N ILE A 64 -7.10 30.88 -1.87
CA ILE A 64 -7.71 32.19 -2.04
C ILE A 64 -7.86 32.76 -0.63
N SER A 65 -7.53 34.03 -0.44
CA SER A 65 -7.59 34.70 0.87
C SER A 65 -9.01 34.83 1.40
N ALA A 66 -9.97 35.18 0.53
CA ALA A 66 -11.38 35.33 0.89
C ALA A 66 -12.28 34.65 -0.16
N PRO A 67 -13.35 33.95 0.27
CA PRO A 67 -14.32 33.40 -0.65
C PRO A 67 -15.09 34.52 -1.38
N PRO A 68 -15.46 34.33 -2.66
CA PRO A 68 -16.26 35.30 -3.38
C PRO A 68 -17.65 35.42 -2.77
N ARG A 69 -18.17 36.65 -2.68
CA ARG A 69 -19.56 36.90 -2.27
C ARG A 69 -20.53 36.43 -3.35
N ASN A 70 -21.70 35.95 -2.93
CA ASN A 70 -22.82 35.76 -3.86
C ASN A 70 -23.27 37.14 -4.39
N LYS A 71 -23.47 37.23 -5.71
CA LYS A 71 -23.95 38.45 -6.38
C LYS A 71 -25.46 38.46 -6.59
N LEU A 72 -26.14 37.33 -6.36
CA LEU A 72 -27.59 37.22 -6.44
C LEU A 72 -28.19 37.58 -5.08
N ASP A 73 -28.44 38.86 -4.85
CA ASP A 73 -29.19 39.35 -3.69
C ASP A 73 -30.68 39.57 -4.02
N HIS A 74 -31.47 39.89 -3.01
CA HIS A 74 -32.93 40.05 -3.15
C HIS A 74 -33.33 41.09 -4.19
N TYR A 75 -32.53 42.15 -4.33
CA TYR A 75 -32.78 43.23 -5.29
C TYR A 75 -32.43 42.80 -6.71
N GLN A 76 -31.41 41.94 -6.89
CA GLN A 76 -31.12 41.35 -8.19
C GLN A 76 -32.19 40.35 -8.65
N ILE A 77 -32.90 39.72 -7.69
CA ILE A 77 -34.04 38.83 -7.95
C ILE A 77 -35.28 39.64 -8.34
N LEU A 78 -35.62 40.67 -7.55
CA LEU A 78 -36.79 41.52 -7.77
C LEU A 78 -36.40 42.79 -8.55
N LYS A 79 -36.45 42.72 -9.89
CA LYS A 79 -36.03 43.84 -10.74
C LYS A 79 -37.10 44.90 -10.97
N TYR A 80 -38.26 44.47 -11.43
CA TYR A 80 -39.39 45.35 -11.73
C TYR A 80 -40.69 44.59 -11.51
N THR A 81 -41.74 45.33 -11.21
CA THR A 81 -43.11 44.82 -11.16
C THR A 81 -43.69 44.73 -12.57
N LEU A 82 -44.64 43.82 -12.79
CA LEU A 82 -45.31 43.69 -14.08
C LEU A 82 -46.39 44.78 -14.21
N THR A 83 -46.08 45.87 -14.90
CA THR A 83 -46.96 47.04 -15.05
C THR A 83 -47.91 46.98 -16.26
N THR A 84 -48.15 45.79 -16.81
CA THR A 84 -49.10 45.59 -17.92
C THR A 84 -50.54 45.55 -17.41
N GLU A 85 -51.53 45.85 -18.27
CA GLU A 85 -52.96 45.82 -17.91
C GLU A 85 -53.38 44.47 -17.28
N SER A 86 -52.91 43.37 -17.86
CA SER A 86 -53.13 42.03 -17.33
C SER A 86 -52.47 41.81 -15.96
N GLY A 87 -51.28 42.37 -15.73
CA GLY A 87 -50.58 42.30 -14.44
C GLY A 87 -51.32 43.07 -13.35
N MET A 88 -51.83 44.25 -13.67
CA MET A 88 -52.62 45.08 -12.74
C MET A 88 -53.98 44.46 -12.44
N LYS A 89 -54.62 43.81 -13.43
CA LYS A 89 -55.90 43.12 -13.23
C LYS A 89 -55.78 41.91 -12.30
N LYS A 90 -54.57 41.39 -12.10
CA LYS A 90 -54.25 40.21 -11.27
C LYS A 90 -53.79 40.54 -9.85
N ILE A 91 -53.62 41.82 -9.52
CA ILE A 91 -53.47 42.30 -8.13
C ILE A 91 -54.82 42.15 -7.42
#